data_AF-A0A2V8CE91-F1
#
_entry.id   AF-A0A2V8CE91-F1
#
_cell.length_a   1.000
_cell.length_b   1.000
_cell.length_c   1.000
_cell.angle_alpha   90.00
_cell.angle_beta   90.00
_cell.angle_gamma   90.00
#
_symmetry.space_group_name_H-M   'P 1'
#
loop_
_entity.id
_entity.type
_entity.pdbx_description
1 polymer ?
#
loop_
_entity_poly.entity_id
_entity_poly.type
_entity_poly.pdbx_seq_one_letter_code
_entity_poly.pdbx_strand_id
1 'polypeptide(L)'
;YDPVGDGLMALKASYSRYGLQVGINRVLNVNPFQNDNQICTWTDPNGDGVAQANEISQCAGFTGLTSHYGSGNGPNWPYSDEVTAGVERQVMRGMRVAVMYYHRTNRNQIGVRNLAVPTSAYTPITVNVPNGPNGATTATVYNLSPAFFGAAFQNNVVDNQPYLETGGRWWRVSRSGRTRAASTRRRWEAVSPRP
;
A
#
# COMPACT_ATOMS: atom_id res chain seq x y z
N TYR A 1 -26.95 -16.99 16.16
CA TYR A 1 -27.68 -18.27 16.03
C TYR A 1 -27.17 -19.22 17.11
N ASP A 2 -28.03 -20.03 17.71
CA ASP A 2 -27.62 -21.08 18.66
C ASP A 2 -27.75 -22.45 17.98
N PRO A 3 -26.64 -23.13 17.65
CA PRO A 3 -26.67 -24.39 16.90
C PRO A 3 -27.07 -25.61 17.73
N VAL A 4 -27.03 -25.54 19.07
CA VAL A 4 -27.35 -26.69 19.95
C VAL A 4 -28.69 -26.49 20.66
N GLY A 5 -29.20 -25.26 20.69
CA GLY A 5 -30.48 -24.92 21.32
C GLY A 5 -30.44 -24.96 22.85
N ASP A 6 -29.24 -24.99 23.44
CA ASP A 6 -29.04 -25.04 24.89
C ASP A 6 -29.00 -23.63 25.54
N GLY A 7 -29.03 -22.57 24.74
CA GLY A 7 -28.91 -21.17 25.17
C GLY A 7 -27.51 -20.80 25.68
N LEU A 8 -26.56 -21.73 25.61
CA LEU A 8 -25.19 -21.56 26.09
C LEU A 8 -24.20 -21.33 24.95
N MET A 9 -24.59 -21.64 23.72
CA MET A 9 -23.77 -21.48 22.53
C MET A 9 -24.32 -20.40 21.60
N ALA A 10 -23.44 -19.55 21.08
CA ALA A 10 -23.79 -18.58 20.06
C ALA A 10 -22.76 -18.57 18.93
N LEU A 11 -23.26 -18.78 17.72
CA LEU A 11 -22.59 -18.56 16.46
C LEU A 11 -22.88 -17.14 15.97
N LYS A 12 -21.82 -16.44 15.57
CA LYS A 12 -21.83 -15.08 15.01
C LYS A 12 -21.05 -15.09 13.71
N ALA A 13 -21.61 -14.47 12.68
CA ALA A 13 -20.91 -14.23 11.44
C ALA A 13 -21.28 -12.84 10.90
N SER A 14 -20.33 -12.17 10.27
CA SER A 14 -20.56 -10.89 9.60
C SER A 14 -19.73 -10.81 8.33
N TYR A 15 -20.27 -10.10 7.35
CA TYR A 15 -19.57 -9.69 6.15
C TYR A 15 -19.73 -8.19 5.99
N SER A 16 -18.62 -7.49 5.75
CA SER A 16 -18.59 -6.05 5.56
C SER A 16 -17.66 -5.72 4.39
N ARG A 17 -18.06 -4.74 3.56
CA ARG A 17 -17.22 -4.14 2.52
C ARG A 17 -16.98 -2.67 2.84
N TYR A 18 -15.72 -2.27 2.83
CA TYR A 18 -15.29 -0.90 3.07
C TYR A 18 -14.67 -0.31 1.80
N GLY A 19 -15.23 0.79 1.30
CA GLY A 19 -14.57 1.59 0.27
C GLY A 19 -13.42 2.37 0.89
N LEU A 20 -12.23 2.30 0.30
CA LEU A 20 -11.09 3.09 0.77
C LEU A 20 -11.27 4.55 0.35
N GLN A 21 -11.03 5.50 1.26
CA GLN A 21 -11.02 6.90 0.86
C GLN A 21 -9.77 7.17 0.02
N VAL A 22 -9.98 7.80 -1.13
CA VAL A 22 -8.93 8.16 -2.07
C VAL A 22 -8.82 9.68 -2.11
N GLY A 23 -7.60 10.21 -1.96
CA GLY A 23 -7.35 11.64 -2.05
C GLY A 23 -7.37 12.18 -3.49
N ILE A 24 -7.56 13.50 -3.62
CA ILE A 24 -7.61 14.23 -4.90
C ILE A 24 -6.32 14.10 -5.74
N ASN A 25 -5.20 13.76 -5.10
CA ASN A 25 -3.91 13.55 -5.75
C ASN A 25 -3.98 12.58 -6.95
N ARG A 26 -4.93 11.63 -6.96
CA ARG A 26 -5.10 10.70 -8.09
C ARG A 26 -5.61 11.37 -9.37
N VAL A 27 -6.40 12.43 -9.25
CA VAL A 27 -6.87 13.23 -10.39
C VAL A 27 -5.82 14.25 -10.76
N LEU A 28 -5.15 14.85 -9.76
CA LEU A 28 -4.05 15.78 -10.01
C LEU A 28 -2.93 15.10 -10.80
N ASN A 29 -2.50 13.89 -10.44
CA ASN A 29 -1.38 13.20 -11.10
C ASN A 29 -1.55 12.91 -12.60
N VAL A 30 -2.77 12.91 -13.13
CA VAL A 30 -3.05 12.74 -14.57
C VAL A 30 -3.62 14.02 -15.20
N ASN A 31 -3.67 15.11 -14.43
CA ASN A 31 -4.19 16.38 -14.91
C ASN A 31 -3.09 17.09 -15.71
N PRO A 32 -3.33 17.45 -16.99
CA PRO A 32 -2.36 18.22 -17.76
C PRO A 32 -2.19 19.66 -17.24
N PHE A 33 -3.13 20.18 -16.44
CA PHE A 33 -3.04 21.50 -15.82
C PHE A 33 -2.31 21.43 -14.47
N GLN A 34 -1.00 21.28 -14.52
CA GLN A 34 -0.12 21.31 -13.36
C GLN A 34 0.89 22.45 -13.43
N ASN A 35 1.37 22.88 -12.26
CA ASN A 35 2.53 23.75 -12.18
C ASN A 35 3.78 22.90 -12.40
N ASP A 36 4.62 23.30 -13.35
CA ASP A 36 5.88 22.64 -13.66
C ASP A 36 6.98 23.70 -13.78
N ASN A 37 8.22 23.29 -13.52
CA ASN A 37 9.38 24.17 -13.51
C ASN A 37 10.33 23.78 -14.64
N GLN A 38 10.89 24.78 -15.31
CA GLN A 38 12.04 24.61 -16.18
C GLN A 38 13.26 25.27 -15.54
N ILE A 39 14.40 24.63 -15.72
CA ILE A 39 15.70 25.15 -15.32
C ILE A 39 16.38 25.61 -16.60
N CYS A 40 16.65 26.91 -16.69
CA CYS A 40 17.41 27.44 -17.80
C CYS A 40 18.77 27.89 -17.32
N THR A 41 19.80 27.52 -18.09
CA THR A 41 21.13 28.10 -17.89
C THR A 41 21.15 29.51 -18.46
N TRP A 42 21.94 30.39 -17.85
CA TRP A 42 22.20 31.70 -18.42
C TRP A 42 23.67 32.03 -18.20
N THR A 43 24.22 32.77 -19.15
CA THR A 43 25.55 33.37 -19.03
C THR A 43 25.37 34.86 -18.86
N ASP A 44 26.26 35.52 -18.13
CA ASP A 44 26.20 36.96 -17.88
C ASP A 44 27.30 37.72 -18.67
N PRO A 45 27.12 38.01 -19.96
CA PRO A 45 28.08 38.80 -20.74
C PRO A 45 28.17 40.26 -20.30
N ASN A 46 27.12 40.80 -19.67
CA ASN A 46 27.01 42.22 -19.38
C ASN A 46 27.47 42.57 -17.94
N GLY A 47 27.60 41.57 -17.07
CA GLY A 47 28.11 41.65 -15.70
C GLY A 47 27.13 42.27 -14.69
N ASP A 48 25.84 42.33 -14.99
CA ASP A 48 24.83 42.98 -14.15
C ASP A 48 24.21 42.07 -13.08
N GLY A 49 24.50 40.75 -13.13
CA GLY A 49 23.99 39.77 -12.18
C GLY A 49 22.48 39.51 -12.28
N VAL A 50 21.83 39.94 -13.35
CA VAL A 50 20.39 39.77 -13.60
C VAL A 50 20.19 39.02 -14.91
N ALA A 51 19.55 37.85 -14.83
CA ALA A 51 19.27 37.07 -16.04
C ALA A 51 18.31 37.82 -16.98
N GLN A 52 18.79 38.16 -18.18
CA GLN A 52 18.00 38.78 -19.24
C GLN A 52 17.55 37.75 -20.28
N ALA A 53 16.47 38.03 -21.02
CA ALA A 53 15.87 37.07 -21.96
C ALA A 53 16.85 36.60 -23.06
N ASN A 54 17.78 37.46 -23.48
CA ASN A 54 18.83 37.17 -24.47
C ASN A 54 20.02 36.40 -23.89
N GLU A 55 20.11 36.26 -22.57
CA GLU A 55 21.20 35.59 -21.84
C GLU A 55 20.83 34.17 -21.44
N ILE A 56 19.53 33.89 -21.44
CA ILE A 56 18.96 32.57 -21.14
C ILE A 56 19.17 31.65 -22.34
N SER A 57 19.81 30.52 -22.11
CA SER A 57 20.04 29.48 -23.10
C SER A 57 19.84 28.09 -22.49
N GLN A 58 19.59 27.09 -23.33
CA GLN A 58 19.46 25.68 -22.90
C GLN A 58 18.50 25.49 -21.70
N CYS A 59 17.22 25.85 -21.89
CA CYS A 59 16.18 25.48 -20.95
C CYS A 59 15.97 23.96 -20.98
N ALA A 60 16.12 23.33 -19.82
CA ALA A 60 15.84 21.92 -19.60
C ALA A 60 14.83 21.77 -18.46
N GLY A 61 13.86 20.88 -18.64
CA GLY A 61 12.67 20.79 -17.80
C GLY A 61 11.41 20.82 -18.67
N PHE A 62 10.23 20.72 -18.05
CA PHE A 62 8.97 20.41 -18.75
C PHE A 62 8.99 19.05 -19.46
N THR A 63 8.81 17.98 -18.68
CA THR A 63 8.52 16.66 -19.26
C THR A 63 7.07 16.55 -19.72
N GLY A 64 6.25 17.56 -19.39
CA GLY A 64 4.80 17.48 -19.51
C GLY A 64 4.25 16.39 -18.59
N LEU A 65 2.96 16.08 -18.79
CA LEU A 65 2.31 15.01 -18.06
C LEU A 65 2.86 13.64 -18.49
N THR A 66 3.63 12.98 -17.62
CA THR A 66 4.18 11.64 -17.89
C THR A 66 3.30 10.50 -17.37
N SER A 67 2.19 10.85 -16.72
CA SER A 67 1.27 9.88 -16.10
C SER A 67 -0.11 9.91 -16.75
N HIS A 68 -0.68 8.73 -16.99
CA HIS A 68 -2.02 8.61 -17.56
C HIS A 68 -2.76 7.39 -16.99
N TYR A 69 -4.08 7.35 -17.15
CA TYR A 69 -4.84 6.15 -16.79
C TYR A 69 -4.62 5.01 -17.78
N GLY A 70 -4.62 3.77 -17.29
CA GLY A 70 -4.50 2.58 -18.14
C GLY A 70 -5.71 2.32 -19.03
N SER A 71 -6.88 2.87 -18.68
CA SER A 71 -8.12 2.73 -19.44
C SER A 71 -8.87 4.06 -19.51
N GLY A 72 -9.76 4.21 -20.51
CA GLY A 72 -10.59 5.41 -20.66
C GLY A 72 -11.59 5.65 -19.53
N ASN A 73 -11.91 4.62 -18.75
CA ASN A 73 -12.78 4.70 -17.57
C ASN A 73 -12.01 4.98 -16.27
N GLY A 74 -10.67 5.02 -16.34
CA GLY A 74 -9.83 5.08 -15.15
C GLY A 74 -9.81 3.77 -14.35
N PRO A 75 -9.07 3.75 -13.24
CA PRO A 75 -9.01 2.59 -12.36
C PRO A 75 -10.27 2.41 -11.49
N ASN A 76 -10.57 1.17 -11.13
CA ASN A 76 -11.65 0.84 -10.20
C ASN A 76 -11.33 1.31 -8.78
N TRP A 77 -12.38 1.61 -8.02
CA TRP A 77 -12.24 2.07 -6.64
C TRP A 77 -11.72 0.94 -5.73
N PRO A 78 -10.68 1.19 -4.91
CA PRO A 78 -10.15 0.18 -3.99
C PRO A 78 -11.13 -0.12 -2.88
N TYR A 79 -11.24 -1.40 -2.51
CA TYR A 79 -12.12 -1.83 -1.42
C TYR A 79 -11.45 -2.88 -0.53
N SER A 80 -11.98 -3.01 0.68
CA SER A 80 -11.56 -3.97 1.68
C SER A 80 -12.76 -4.81 2.10
N ASP A 81 -12.71 -6.11 1.84
CA ASP A 81 -13.70 -7.08 2.29
C ASP A 81 -13.24 -7.71 3.59
N GLU A 82 -14.12 -7.72 4.60
CA GLU A 82 -13.88 -8.38 5.87
C GLU A 82 -14.99 -9.39 6.17
N VAL A 83 -14.59 -10.63 6.40
CA VAL A 83 -15.44 -11.71 6.90
C VAL A 83 -15.01 -12.03 8.31
N THR A 84 -15.97 -12.01 9.23
CA THR A 84 -15.75 -12.49 10.60
C THR A 84 -16.71 -13.62 10.89
N ALA A 85 -16.22 -14.65 11.56
CA ALA A 85 -17.02 -15.78 12.00
C ALA A 85 -16.52 -16.24 13.35
N GLY A 86 -17.40 -16.58 14.27
CA GLY A 86 -16.96 -17.00 15.58
C GLY A 86 -18.05 -17.66 16.39
N VAL A 87 -17.58 -18.44 17.34
CA VAL A 87 -18.40 -19.24 18.22
C VAL A 87 -18.03 -18.93 19.66
N GLU A 88 -19.03 -18.68 20.48
CA GLU A 88 -18.88 -18.54 21.92
C GLU A 88 -19.72 -19.60 22.61
N ARG A 89 -19.19 -20.18 23.68
CA ARG A 89 -19.92 -21.12 24.53
C ARG A 89 -19.66 -20.83 26.01
N GLN A 90 -20.73 -20.85 26.80
CA GLN A 90 -20.63 -20.93 28.24
C GLN A 90 -20.25 -22.35 28.64
N VAL A 91 -19.06 -22.50 29.23
CA VAL A 91 -18.49 -23.79 29.63
C VAL A 91 -18.74 -24.10 31.10
N MET A 92 -18.83 -23.08 31.96
CA MET A 92 -19.24 -23.21 33.36
C MET A 92 -20.04 -21.98 33.76
N ARG A 93 -20.76 -22.04 34.88
CA ARG A 93 -21.53 -20.90 35.39
C ARG A 93 -20.60 -19.71 35.62
N GLY A 94 -20.80 -18.64 34.84
CA GLY A 94 -19.96 -17.45 34.90
C GLY A 94 -18.63 -17.57 34.14
N MET A 95 -18.43 -18.57 33.27
CA MET A 95 -17.25 -18.69 32.40
C MET A 95 -17.65 -18.98 30.95
N ARG A 96 -17.11 -18.18 30.02
CA ARG A 96 -17.32 -18.29 28.57
C ARG A 96 -15.99 -18.39 27.85
N VAL A 97 -15.96 -19.20 26.80
CA VAL A 97 -14.84 -19.31 25.87
C VAL A 97 -15.37 -18.95 24.48
N ALA A 98 -14.58 -18.21 23.72
CA ALA A 98 -14.90 -17.83 22.36
C ALA A 98 -13.72 -18.03 21.43
N VAL A 99 -14.01 -18.50 20.22
CA VAL A 99 -13.07 -18.58 19.11
C VAL A 99 -13.64 -17.72 17.98
N MET A 100 -12.85 -16.76 17.53
CA MET A 100 -13.20 -15.85 16.45
C MET A 100 -12.19 -16.03 15.32
N TYR A 101 -12.66 -16.07 14.09
CA TYR A 101 -11.90 -16.09 12.86
C TYR A 101 -12.19 -14.80 12.09
N TYR A 102 -11.14 -14.24 11.52
CA TYR A 102 -11.17 -13.03 10.74
C TYR A 102 -10.45 -13.27 9.43
N HIS A 103 -11.05 -12.84 8.33
CA HIS A 103 -10.44 -12.82 7.02
C HIS A 103 -10.66 -11.46 6.39
N ARG A 104 -9.56 -10.78 6.04
CA ARG A 104 -9.61 -9.49 5.37
C ARG A 104 -8.86 -9.53 4.06
N THR A 105 -9.44 -8.97 3.01
CA THR A 105 -8.79 -8.83 1.70
C THR A 105 -8.92 -7.40 1.20
N ASN A 106 -7.86 -6.88 0.59
CA ASN A 106 -7.79 -5.59 -0.05
C ASN A 106 -7.65 -5.82 -1.55
N ARG A 107 -8.58 -5.28 -2.33
CA ARG A 107 -8.68 -5.49 -3.79
C ARG A 107 -8.72 -4.17 -4.53
N ASN A 108 -8.44 -4.21 -5.83
CA ASN A 108 -8.44 -3.04 -6.71
C ASN A 108 -7.51 -1.92 -6.20
N GLN A 109 -6.37 -2.29 -5.63
CA GLN A 109 -5.39 -1.29 -5.18
C GLN A 109 -4.78 -0.58 -6.40
N ILE A 110 -4.81 0.74 -6.38
CA ILE A 110 -4.31 1.56 -7.48
C ILE A 110 -2.83 1.82 -7.25
N GLY A 111 -2.03 1.47 -8.25
CA GLY A 111 -0.60 1.72 -8.31
C GLY A 111 -0.22 2.46 -9.58
N VAL A 112 1.07 2.79 -9.66
CA VAL A 112 1.69 3.40 -10.84
C VAL A 112 2.75 2.45 -11.36
N ARG A 113 2.73 2.16 -12.66
CA ARG A 113 3.78 1.38 -13.34
C ARG A 113 4.37 2.18 -14.48
N ASN A 114 5.69 2.20 -14.60
CA ASN A 114 6.34 2.81 -15.75
C ASN A 114 6.52 1.76 -16.87
N LEU A 115 5.86 1.96 -18.00
CA LEU A 115 5.97 1.05 -19.16
C LEU A 115 7.18 1.34 -20.04
N ALA A 116 7.80 2.52 -19.92
CA ALA A 116 8.95 2.90 -20.73
C ALA A 116 10.28 2.33 -20.19
N VAL A 117 10.28 1.77 -18.99
CA VAL A 117 11.45 1.14 -18.36
C VAL A 117 11.20 -0.36 -18.21
N PRO A 118 11.86 -1.22 -19.00
CA PRO A 118 11.73 -2.67 -18.85
C PRO A 118 12.45 -3.16 -17.59
N THR A 119 12.05 -4.31 -17.07
CA THR A 119 12.71 -4.93 -15.92
C THR A 119 14.19 -5.29 -16.18
N SER A 120 14.56 -5.49 -17.45
CA SER A 120 15.96 -5.71 -17.88
C SER A 120 16.84 -4.47 -17.77
N ALA A 121 16.27 -3.27 -17.59
CA ALA A 121 17.03 -2.04 -17.36
C ALA A 121 17.64 -1.98 -15.95
N TYR A 122 17.27 -2.93 -15.07
CA TYR A 122 17.72 -2.99 -13.69
C TYR A 122 18.83 -4.02 -13.50
N THR A 123 19.96 -3.59 -12.95
CA THR A 123 21.08 -4.46 -12.59
C THR A 123 21.11 -4.70 -11.08
N PRO A 124 21.20 -5.95 -10.60
CA PRO A 124 21.27 -6.25 -9.17
C PRO A 124 22.61 -5.83 -8.57
N ILE A 125 22.57 -5.24 -7.38
CA ILE A 125 23.70 -4.88 -6.54
C ILE A 125 23.44 -5.41 -5.13
N THR A 126 24.42 -6.11 -4.57
CA THR A 126 24.31 -6.63 -3.21
C THR A 126 24.86 -5.61 -2.22
N VAL A 127 24.02 -5.21 -1.26
CA VAL A 127 24.39 -4.29 -0.19
C VAL A 127 24.44 -5.05 1.13
N ASN A 128 25.51 -4.85 1.89
CA ASN A 128 25.60 -5.39 3.25
C ASN A 128 24.81 -4.50 4.22
N VAL A 129 23.90 -5.11 4.97
CA VAL A 129 23.08 -4.48 6.00
C VAL A 129 23.57 -5.01 7.36
N PRO A 130 24.54 -4.32 7.98
CA PRO A 130 25.21 -4.82 9.18
C PRO A 130 24.29 -4.92 10.41
N ASN A 131 23.18 -4.16 10.46
CA ASN A 131 22.23 -4.16 11.58
C ASN A 131 20.82 -4.60 11.14
N GLY A 132 20.71 -5.72 10.44
CA GLY A 132 19.43 -6.29 10.07
C GLY A 132 18.65 -6.81 11.30
N PRO A 133 17.33 -7.02 11.19
CA PRO A 133 16.48 -7.48 12.31
C PRO A 133 16.95 -8.79 12.96
N ASN A 134 17.75 -9.59 12.26
CA ASN A 134 18.32 -10.88 12.72
C ASN A 134 19.86 -10.89 12.66
N GLY A 135 20.53 -9.73 12.68
CA GLY A 135 21.99 -9.58 12.55
C GLY A 135 22.42 -9.07 11.17
N ALA A 136 23.73 -9.15 10.89
CA ALA A 136 24.28 -8.73 9.61
C ALA A 136 23.69 -9.59 8.48
N THR A 137 23.09 -8.94 7.49
CA THR A 137 22.42 -9.59 6.35
C THR A 137 22.77 -8.88 5.05
N THR A 138 22.58 -9.54 3.91
CA THR A 138 22.75 -8.90 2.61
C THR A 138 21.39 -8.67 1.95
N ALA A 139 21.24 -7.52 1.30
CA ALA A 139 20.05 -7.15 0.55
C ALA A 139 20.41 -6.95 -0.92
N THR A 140 19.60 -7.48 -1.83
CA THR A 140 19.74 -7.21 -3.27
C THR A 140 18.94 -5.96 -3.59
N VAL A 141 19.63 -4.90 -4.01
CA VAL A 141 19.05 -3.65 -4.50
C VAL A 141 19.24 -3.61 -6.01
N TYR A 142 18.27 -3.07 -6.73
CA TYR A 142 18.34 -2.96 -8.18
C TYR A 142 18.67 -1.53 -8.57
N ASN A 143 19.76 -1.36 -9.32
CA ASN A 143 20.15 -0.07 -9.88
C ASN A 143 19.61 0.07 -11.31
N LEU A 144 19.04 1.22 -11.64
CA LEU A 144 18.54 1.51 -12.98
C LEU A 144 19.71 1.94 -13.87
N SER A 145 19.78 1.38 -15.07
CA SER A 145 20.78 1.79 -16.08
C SER A 145 20.61 3.27 -16.46
N PRO A 146 21.70 4.06 -16.51
CA PRO A 146 21.64 5.47 -16.89
C PRO A 146 21.03 5.76 -18.26
N ALA A 147 21.03 4.76 -19.15
CA ALA A 147 20.42 4.87 -20.47
C ALA A 147 18.89 5.07 -20.42
N PHE A 148 18.24 4.77 -19.28
CA PHE A 148 16.80 4.93 -19.07
C PHE A 148 16.47 6.13 -18.18
N PHE A 149 17.41 7.08 -18.03
CA PHE A 149 17.18 8.30 -17.28
C PHE A 149 16.50 9.37 -18.14
N GLY A 150 15.72 10.22 -17.49
CA GLY A 150 15.07 11.38 -18.13
C GLY A 150 13.65 11.13 -18.62
N ALA A 151 13.06 12.19 -19.15
CA ALA A 151 11.64 12.29 -19.53
C ALA A 151 11.20 11.24 -20.55
N ALA A 152 12.08 10.91 -21.50
CA ALA A 152 11.79 9.99 -22.60
C ALA A 152 11.46 8.57 -22.12
N PHE A 153 11.85 8.23 -20.88
CA PHE A 153 11.59 6.93 -20.27
C PHE A 153 10.53 7.01 -19.17
N GLN A 154 9.64 8.00 -19.21
CA GLN A 154 8.52 8.12 -18.26
C GLN A 154 7.18 7.91 -18.98
N ASN A 155 6.68 6.67 -18.94
CA ASN A 155 5.33 6.32 -19.36
C ASN A 155 4.59 5.68 -18.18
N ASN A 156 4.10 6.52 -17.27
CA ASN A 156 3.53 6.11 -16.00
C ASN A 156 2.03 5.80 -16.13
N VAL A 157 1.69 4.52 -16.10
CA VAL A 157 0.30 4.06 -16.15
C VAL A 157 -0.24 3.91 -14.74
N VAL A 158 -1.30 4.67 -14.44
CA VAL A 158 -2.06 4.59 -13.20
C VAL A 158 -3.23 3.64 -13.40
N ASP A 159 -3.18 2.47 -12.73
CA ASP A 159 -4.21 1.44 -12.85
C ASP A 159 -4.29 0.53 -11.60
N ASN A 160 -5.31 -0.32 -11.51
CA ASN A 160 -5.39 -1.36 -10.50
C ASN A 160 -4.27 -2.40 -10.70
N GLN A 161 -3.43 -2.60 -9.68
CA GLN A 161 -2.30 -3.50 -9.75
C GLN A 161 -2.56 -4.77 -8.92
N PRO A 162 -2.63 -5.97 -9.56
CA PRO A 162 -2.92 -7.22 -8.84
C PRO A 162 -1.89 -7.55 -7.74
N TYR A 163 -0.62 -7.18 -7.94
CA TYR A 163 0.43 -7.43 -6.95
C TYR A 163 0.34 -6.55 -5.69
N LEU A 164 -0.51 -5.51 -5.71
CA LEU A 164 -0.79 -4.69 -4.52
C LEU A 164 -1.97 -5.24 -3.71
N GLU A 165 -2.65 -6.27 -4.20
CA GLU A 165 -3.73 -6.90 -3.46
C GLU A 165 -3.18 -7.69 -2.27
N THR A 166 -3.78 -7.47 -1.11
CA THR A 166 -3.30 -8.09 0.14
C THR A 166 -4.43 -8.85 0.80
N GLY A 167 -4.09 -9.93 1.50
CA GLY A 167 -5.04 -10.77 2.19
C GLY A 167 -4.46 -11.32 3.48
N GLY A 168 -5.25 -11.24 4.55
CA GLY A 168 -4.86 -11.72 5.87
C GLY A 168 -5.92 -12.64 6.44
N ARG A 169 -5.48 -13.59 7.25
CA ARG A 169 -6.34 -14.41 8.09
C ARG A 169 -5.75 -14.48 9.48
N TRP A 170 -6.58 -14.36 10.49
CA TRP A 170 -6.18 -14.54 11.87
C TRP A 170 -7.34 -15.08 12.69
N TRP A 171 -7.01 -15.74 13.78
CA TRP A 171 -7.98 -16.17 14.76
C TRP A 171 -7.65 -15.59 16.13
N ARG A 172 -8.67 -15.47 16.96
CA ARG A 172 -8.56 -15.07 18.35
C ARG A 172 -9.30 -16.07 19.21
N VAL A 173 -8.61 -16.63 20.18
CA VAL A 173 -9.22 -17.38 21.27
C VAL A 173 -9.32 -16.45 22.48
N SER A 174 -10.47 -16.41 23.13
CA SER A 174 -10.66 -15.63 24.35
C SER A 174 -11.44 -16.40 25.39
N ARG A 175 -11.18 -16.09 26.66
CA ARG A 175 -11.90 -16.60 27.83
C ARG A 175 -12.34 -15.40 28.65
N SER A 176 -13.60 -15.40 29.07
CA SER A 176 -14.14 -14.41 30.01
C SER A 176 -14.81 -15.12 31.16
N GLY A 177 -14.66 -14.59 32.37
CA GLY A 177 -15.34 -15.15 33.53
C GLY A 177 -15.50 -14.15 34.66
N ARG A 178 -16.47 -14.41 35.54
CA ARG A 178 -16.74 -13.58 36.71
C ARG A 178 -15.94 -14.11 37.89
N THR A 179 -14.67 -13.72 37.97
CA THR A 179 -13.86 -13.94 39.18
C THR A 179 -14.17 -12.84 40.19
N ARG A 180 -14.46 -13.18 41.45
CA ARG A 180 -14.10 -12.25 42.53
C ARG A 180 -12.57 -12.14 42.45
N ALA A 181 -12.07 -10.95 42.08
CA ALA A 181 -10.67 -10.61 41.80
C ALA A 181 -10.08 -11.02 40.42
N ALA A 182 -9.64 -10.00 39.69
CA ALA A 182 -8.77 -9.99 38.50
C ALA A 182 -9.33 -10.54 37.16
N SER A 183 -9.65 -9.60 36.26
CA SER A 183 -9.76 -9.82 34.82
C SER A 183 -8.35 -9.89 34.21
N THR A 184 -7.88 -11.08 33.84
CA THR A 184 -6.65 -11.21 33.03
C THR A 184 -7.02 -11.34 31.55
N ARG A 185 -6.86 -10.25 30.77
CA ARG A 185 -6.84 -10.32 29.30
C ARG A 185 -5.46 -10.81 28.87
N ARG A 186 -5.32 -12.05 28.41
CA ARG A 186 -4.17 -12.46 27.58
C ARG A 186 -4.59 -12.46 26.12
N ARG A 187 -3.98 -11.57 25.34
CA ARG A 187 -4.10 -11.47 23.89
C ARG A 187 -3.01 -12.35 23.29
N TRP A 188 -3.39 -13.43 22.63
CA TRP A 188 -2.50 -14.17 21.73
C TRP A 188 -2.85 -13.74 20.31
N GLU A 189 -1.97 -12.97 19.67
CA GLU A 189 -2.04 -12.64 18.25
C GLU A 189 -1.12 -13.60 17.50
N ALA A 190 -1.70 -14.63 16.90
CA ALA A 190 -0.98 -15.42 15.88
C ALA A 190 -1.26 -14.77 14.53
N VAL A 191 -0.36 -13.88 14.11
CA VAL A 191 -0.34 -13.36 12.73
C VAL A 191 0.44 -14.39 11.92
N SER A 192 -0.23 -15.18 11.08
CA SER A 192 0.45 -15.91 10.02
C SER A 192 0.43 -15.04 8.76
N PRO A 193 1.55 -14.43 8.33
CA PRO A 193 1.68 -14.11 6.91
C PRO A 193 1.65 -15.44 6.14
N ARG A 194 0.91 -15.50 5.02
CA ARG A 194 1.09 -16.62 4.09
C ARG A 194 2.44 -16.46 3.37
N PRO A 195 3.05 -17.58 2.92
CA PRO A 195 4.27 -17.59 2.12
C PRO A 195 4.13 -16.81 0.81
#